data_AF-W1IXF5-F1
#
_entry.id   AF-W1IXF5-F1
#
_cell.length_a   1.000
_cell.length_b   1.000
_cell.length_c   1.000
_cell.angle_alpha   90.00
_cell.angle_beta   90.00
_cell.angle_gamma   90.00
#
_symmetry.space_group_name_H-M   'P 1'
#
loop_
_entity.id
_entity.type
_entity.pdbx_description
1 polymer ?
#
loop_
_entity_poly.entity_id
_entity_poly.type
_entity_poly.pdbx_seq_one_letter_code
_entity_poly.pdbx_strand_id
1 'polypeptide(L)'
;MKIIKSIILSALLFPIYVSAKISPLTLAHCQQMESAGVITKSNPIPCERLNIVNFNYIDFSGNENTGEIVVLDIFSPQVENIFNELLLAKFPIHKALAIEHYNGDDKASMSDNNSSAFNGRRITGASSWSKHAYGAAIDINPLQNPFLGFNQNGTPYVLPEKSAEQYLNRTEIRPGKLIRAGMSEKVIDIFLSNGFMRWGGYWDTPIDYQHFEVGSVGFIEGLLNNPLSLARKEFKHYGDGYKACMKNATPDNIDSIRAKCVEKNIR
;
A
#
# COMPACT_ATOMS: atom_id res chain seq x y z
N MET A 1 67.21 -3.71 3.13
CA MET A 1 65.94 -3.27 2.52
C MET A 1 64.82 -4.20 3.01
N LYS A 2 64.03 -3.78 4.01
CA LYS A 2 62.91 -4.58 4.56
C LYS A 2 61.64 -4.24 3.77
N ILE A 3 61.04 -5.25 3.15
CA ILE A 3 59.76 -5.11 2.41
C ILE A 3 58.64 -5.26 3.44
N ILE A 4 57.95 -4.16 3.74
CA ILE A 4 56.73 -4.16 4.55
C ILE A 4 55.57 -4.49 3.61
N LYS A 5 55.01 -5.71 3.72
CA LYS A 5 53.75 -6.06 3.06
C LYS A 5 52.61 -5.42 3.85
N SER A 6 52.00 -4.39 3.28
CA SER A 6 50.78 -3.80 3.81
C SER A 6 49.61 -4.76 3.55
N ILE A 7 49.03 -5.31 4.61
CA ILE A 7 47.82 -6.13 4.54
C ILE A 7 46.64 -5.15 4.58
N ILE A 8 46.00 -4.94 3.43
CA ILE A 8 44.73 -4.20 3.35
C ILE A 8 43.65 -5.14 3.88
N LEU A 9 43.22 -4.91 5.11
CA LEU A 9 42.06 -5.58 5.70
C LEU A 9 40.80 -4.93 5.11
N SER A 10 40.27 -5.54 4.05
CA SER A 10 38.97 -5.14 3.49
C SER A 10 37.88 -5.52 4.49
N ALA A 11 37.35 -4.53 5.21
CA ALA A 11 36.17 -4.70 6.04
C ALA A 11 34.98 -4.90 5.10
N LEU A 12 34.50 -6.14 5.00
CA LEU A 12 33.21 -6.46 4.41
C LEU A 12 32.13 -5.82 5.29
N LEU A 13 31.73 -4.60 4.95
CA LEU A 13 30.50 -3.98 5.43
C LEU A 13 29.34 -4.78 4.84
N PHE A 14 28.82 -5.75 5.58
CA PHE A 14 27.52 -6.31 5.27
C PHE A 14 26.48 -5.20 5.44
N PRO A 15 25.73 -4.83 4.40
CA PRO A 15 24.62 -3.91 4.58
C PRO A 15 23.65 -4.58 5.57
N ILE A 16 23.42 -3.90 6.69
CA ILE A 16 22.37 -4.28 7.63
C ILE A 16 21.05 -3.92 6.94
N TYR A 17 20.59 -4.80 6.05
CA TYR A 17 19.22 -4.73 5.57
C TYR A 17 18.35 -5.25 6.71
N VAL A 18 17.88 -4.37 7.58
CA VAL A 18 16.64 -4.68 8.29
C VAL A 18 15.53 -4.61 7.24
N SER A 19 15.35 -5.74 6.55
CA SER A 19 14.21 -6.03 5.69
C SER A 19 12.94 -5.83 6.48
N ALA A 20 11.86 -5.51 5.78
CA ALA A 20 10.54 -5.55 6.38
C ALA A 20 10.31 -6.86 7.18
N LYS A 21 9.59 -6.74 8.30
CA LYS A 21 9.35 -7.80 9.28
C LYS A 21 7.85 -7.94 9.54
N ILE A 22 7.34 -9.14 9.30
CA ILE A 22 5.97 -9.52 9.64
C ILE A 22 5.88 -10.01 11.09
N SER A 23 4.86 -9.59 11.82
CA SER A 23 4.56 -10.10 13.16
C SER A 23 3.04 -10.18 13.38
N PRO A 24 2.53 -11.23 14.06
CA PRO A 24 1.13 -11.28 14.45
C PRO A 24 0.81 -10.15 15.44
N LEU A 25 -0.44 -9.67 15.43
CA LEU A 25 -0.90 -8.77 16.48
C LEU A 25 -0.88 -9.47 17.84
N THR A 26 -0.46 -8.75 18.88
CA THR A 26 -0.54 -9.21 20.26
C THR A 26 -1.93 -8.92 20.83
N LEU A 27 -2.29 -9.54 21.94
CA LEU A 27 -3.52 -9.21 22.66
C LEU A 27 -3.59 -7.71 23.02
N ALA A 28 -2.46 -7.12 23.38
CA ALA A 28 -2.38 -5.69 23.69
C ALA A 28 -2.68 -4.82 22.46
N HIS A 29 -2.17 -5.20 21.27
CA HIS A 29 -2.52 -4.51 20.03
C HIS A 29 -4.02 -4.62 19.73
N CYS A 30 -4.61 -5.80 19.88
CA CYS A 30 -6.04 -5.99 19.66
C CYS A 30 -6.90 -5.13 20.61
N GLN A 31 -6.55 -5.08 21.90
CA GLN A 31 -7.23 -4.24 22.89
C GLN A 31 -7.11 -2.75 22.57
N GLN A 32 -5.95 -2.31 22.06
CA GLN A 32 -5.76 -0.93 21.62
C GLN A 32 -6.65 -0.61 20.40
N MET A 33 -6.68 -1.48 19.39
CA MET A 33 -7.54 -1.30 18.21
C MET A 33 -9.02 -1.26 18.58
N GLU A 34 -9.47 -2.12 19.51
CA GLU A 34 -10.85 -2.11 20.02
C GLU A 34 -11.15 -0.82 20.77
N SER A 35 -10.26 -0.38 21.65
CA SER A 35 -10.42 0.86 22.44
C SER A 35 -10.43 2.11 21.56
N ALA A 36 -9.66 2.09 20.48
CA ALA A 36 -9.59 3.14 19.47
C ALA A 36 -10.76 3.09 18.46
N GLY A 37 -11.67 2.11 18.54
CA GLY A 37 -12.77 1.95 17.59
C GLY A 37 -12.36 1.52 16.18
N VAL A 38 -11.10 1.09 16.01
CA VAL A 38 -10.51 0.66 14.73
C VAL A 38 -11.01 -0.72 14.33
N ILE A 39 -11.33 -1.57 15.30
CA ILE A 39 -11.92 -2.89 15.08
C ILE A 39 -13.01 -3.15 16.12
N THR A 40 -14.03 -3.88 15.69
CA THR A 40 -15.17 -4.31 16.52
C THR A 40 -15.47 -5.77 16.22
N LYS A 41 -16.26 -6.42 17.09
CA LYS A 41 -16.74 -7.79 16.87
C LYS A 41 -17.61 -7.96 15.61
N SER A 42 -18.11 -6.86 15.04
CA SER A 42 -18.92 -6.88 13.81
C SER A 42 -18.09 -6.82 12.53
N ASN A 43 -16.78 -6.56 12.64
CA ASN A 43 -15.89 -6.51 11.50
C ASN A 43 -15.81 -7.86 10.79
N PRO A 44 -15.54 -7.86 9.47
CA PRO A 44 -15.58 -9.08 8.68
C PRO A 44 -14.44 -10.05 9.00
N ILE A 45 -13.38 -9.58 9.68
CA ILE A 45 -12.22 -10.37 10.08
C ILE A 45 -11.86 -10.03 11.52
N PRO A 46 -11.52 -11.04 12.34
CA PRO A 46 -11.12 -10.82 13.71
C PRO A 46 -9.65 -10.39 13.78
N CYS A 47 -9.25 -9.80 14.91
CA CYS A 47 -7.91 -9.23 15.10
C CYS A 47 -6.78 -10.26 14.91
N GLU A 48 -7.00 -11.52 15.30
CA GLU A 48 -6.04 -12.62 15.23
C GLU A 48 -5.67 -13.00 13.79
N ARG A 49 -6.46 -12.54 12.81
CA ARG A 49 -6.19 -12.72 11.38
C ARG A 49 -5.38 -11.57 10.78
N LEU A 50 -4.98 -10.57 11.57
CA LEU A 50 -4.19 -9.44 11.13
C LEU A 50 -2.73 -9.57 11.58
N ASN A 51 -1.82 -9.13 10.73
CA ASN A 51 -0.40 -8.99 11.00
C ASN A 51 0.02 -7.52 10.86
N ILE A 52 1.01 -7.12 11.65
CA ILE A 52 1.79 -5.89 11.42
C ILE A 52 2.94 -6.24 10.49
N VAL A 53 3.13 -5.41 9.46
CA VAL A 53 4.34 -5.40 8.63
C VAL A 53 5.12 -4.13 8.98
N ASN A 54 6.26 -4.29 9.64
CA ASN A 54 7.21 -3.21 9.91
C ASN A 54 8.19 -3.11 8.75
N PHE A 55 8.59 -1.92 8.31
CA PHE A 55 9.49 -1.75 7.17
C PHE A 55 10.27 -0.45 7.24
N ASN A 56 11.39 -0.39 6.53
CA ASN A 56 12.13 0.85 6.31
C ASN A 56 11.60 1.54 5.04
N TYR A 57 11.61 2.88 5.02
CA TYR A 57 11.26 3.68 3.85
C TYR A 57 12.15 4.92 3.75
N ILE A 58 12.22 5.50 2.55
CA ILE A 58 12.86 6.81 2.34
C ILE A 58 11.79 7.89 2.40
N ASP A 59 12.01 8.96 3.17
CA ASP A 59 11.09 10.10 3.22
C ASP A 59 11.30 11.08 2.04
N PHE A 60 10.45 12.10 1.95
CA PHE A 60 10.56 13.15 0.92
C PHE A 60 11.82 14.01 1.03
N SER A 61 12.52 13.97 2.16
CA SER A 61 13.81 14.64 2.36
C SER A 61 15.00 13.72 2.05
N GLY A 62 14.75 12.45 1.73
CA GLY A 62 15.78 11.45 1.43
C GLY A 62 16.30 10.70 2.66
N ASN A 63 15.70 10.86 3.85
CA ASN A 63 16.13 10.14 5.05
C ASN A 63 15.47 8.77 5.14
N GLU A 64 16.20 7.79 5.67
CA GLU A 64 15.66 6.49 6.02
C GLU A 64 14.89 6.57 7.35
N ASN A 65 13.66 6.04 7.35
CA ASN A 65 12.76 5.98 8.48
C ASN A 65 12.14 4.58 8.58
N THR A 66 11.45 4.31 9.69
CA THR A 66 10.67 3.08 9.89
C THR A 66 9.18 3.38 9.89
N GLY A 67 8.39 2.50 9.31
CA GLY A 67 6.92 2.56 9.31
C GLY A 67 6.30 1.20 9.55
N GLU A 68 5.00 1.20 9.77
CA GLU A 68 4.22 -0.01 9.96
C GLU A 68 2.86 0.10 9.29
N ILE A 69 2.33 -1.06 8.88
CA ILE A 69 0.94 -1.20 8.44
C ILE A 69 0.36 -2.52 8.93
N VAL A 70 -0.95 -2.51 9.15
CA VAL A 70 -1.72 -3.68 9.59
C VAL A 70 -2.50 -4.24 8.40
N VAL A 71 -2.35 -5.53 8.09
CA VAL A 71 -3.00 -6.19 6.93
C VAL A 71 -3.44 -7.61 7.30
N LEU A 72 -4.28 -8.22 6.47
CA LEU A 72 -4.63 -9.62 6.62
C LEU A 72 -3.40 -10.52 6.55
N ASP A 73 -3.34 -11.55 7.40
CA ASP A 73 -2.25 -12.51 7.50
C ASP A 73 -1.94 -13.25 6.18
N ILE A 74 -2.94 -13.40 5.30
CA ILE A 74 -2.80 -13.96 3.96
C ILE A 74 -1.95 -13.04 3.07
N PHE A 75 -2.12 -11.72 3.20
CA PHE A 75 -1.48 -10.74 2.31
C PHE A 75 -0.13 -10.23 2.84
N SER A 76 0.16 -10.42 4.13
CA SER A 76 1.34 -9.85 4.79
C SER A 76 2.69 -10.15 4.09
N PRO A 77 2.96 -11.33 3.49
CA PRO A 77 4.24 -11.57 2.79
C PRO A 77 4.39 -10.75 1.50
N GLN A 78 3.30 -10.46 0.80
CA GLN A 78 3.29 -9.70 -0.44
C GLN A 78 3.34 -8.21 -0.13
N VAL A 79 2.74 -7.81 0.98
CA VAL A 79 2.86 -6.46 1.52
C VAL A 79 4.29 -6.17 1.97
N GLU A 80 4.96 -7.11 2.66
CA GLU A 80 6.39 -7.03 2.95
C GLU A 80 7.22 -6.80 1.66
N ASN A 81 6.94 -7.56 0.60
CA ASN A 81 7.59 -7.36 -0.70
C ASN A 81 7.32 -5.98 -1.30
N ILE A 82 6.08 -5.48 -1.25
CA ILE A 82 5.73 -4.14 -1.74
C ILE A 82 6.63 -3.09 -1.09
N PHE A 83 6.73 -3.06 0.24
CA PHE A 83 7.51 -2.03 0.91
C PHE A 83 9.02 -2.20 0.71
N ASN A 84 9.52 -3.43 0.61
CA ASN A 84 10.89 -3.69 0.20
C ASN A 84 11.18 -3.17 -1.23
N GLU A 85 10.28 -3.41 -2.19
CA GLU A 85 10.41 -2.90 -3.56
C GLU A 85 10.33 -1.36 -3.62
N LEU A 86 9.45 -0.74 -2.83
CA LEU A 86 9.37 0.72 -2.69
C LEU A 86 10.66 1.33 -2.14
N LEU A 87 11.24 0.71 -1.10
CA LEU A 87 12.53 1.12 -0.52
C LEU A 87 13.65 1.02 -1.56
N LEU A 88 13.74 -0.09 -2.29
CA LEU A 88 14.72 -0.29 -3.35
C LEU A 88 14.56 0.72 -4.49
N ALA A 89 13.33 1.06 -4.84
CA ALA A 89 13.01 2.09 -5.82
C ALA A 89 13.24 3.52 -5.30
N LYS A 90 13.57 3.69 -4.01
CA LYS A 90 13.66 4.99 -3.31
C LYS A 90 12.39 5.82 -3.50
N PHE A 91 11.23 5.16 -3.56
CA PHE A 91 9.95 5.83 -3.62
C PHE A 91 9.70 6.54 -2.28
N PRO A 92 9.51 7.87 -2.27
CA PRO A 92 9.36 8.58 -1.01
C PRO A 92 8.01 8.31 -0.40
N ILE A 93 8.00 7.95 0.88
CA ILE A 93 6.79 7.79 1.71
C ILE A 93 6.84 8.86 2.78
N HIS A 94 5.74 9.57 3.02
CA HIS A 94 5.75 10.65 4.02
C HIS A 94 5.79 10.10 5.44
N LYS A 95 4.86 9.18 5.74
CA LYS A 95 4.85 8.35 6.94
C LYS A 95 3.93 7.15 6.71
N ALA A 96 4.07 6.13 7.55
CA ALA A 96 3.18 4.98 7.60
C ALA A 96 3.03 4.51 9.04
N LEU A 97 1.84 4.74 9.58
CA LEU A 97 1.43 4.43 10.95
C LEU A 97 0.09 3.71 10.90
N ALA A 98 -0.10 2.79 11.84
CA ALA A 98 -1.37 2.12 12.01
C ALA A 98 -2.47 3.11 12.46
N ILE A 99 -3.72 2.87 12.03
CA ILE A 99 -4.80 3.86 12.11
C ILE A 99 -5.28 4.15 13.55
N GLU A 100 -4.94 3.28 14.51
CA GLU A 100 -5.14 3.51 15.93
C GLU A 100 -4.39 4.74 16.45
N HIS A 101 -3.32 5.17 15.77
CA HIS A 101 -2.66 6.45 16.07
C HIS A 101 -3.62 7.65 15.90
N TYR A 102 -4.61 7.50 15.02
CA TYR A 102 -5.63 8.49 14.72
C TYR A 102 -7.01 8.13 15.31
N ASN A 103 -7.07 7.18 16.26
CA ASN A 103 -8.33 6.65 16.80
C ASN A 103 -9.33 6.20 15.72
N GLY A 104 -8.82 5.60 14.63
CA GLY A 104 -9.65 5.17 13.50
C GLY A 104 -10.14 6.29 12.57
N ASP A 105 -9.80 7.56 12.83
CA ASP A 105 -10.17 8.69 11.99
C ASP A 105 -9.35 8.71 10.69
N ASP A 106 -9.99 8.20 9.64
CA ASP A 106 -9.49 8.15 8.27
C ASP A 106 -9.12 9.54 7.73
N LYS A 107 -9.94 10.56 8.02
CA LYS A 107 -9.71 11.92 7.52
C LYS A 107 -8.54 12.58 8.23
N ALA A 108 -8.39 12.34 9.52
CA ALA A 108 -7.23 12.81 10.28
C ALA A 108 -5.93 12.18 9.75
N SER A 109 -5.94 10.86 9.52
CA SER A 109 -4.83 10.11 8.91
C SER A 109 -4.45 10.66 7.52
N MET A 110 -5.44 10.84 6.64
CA MET A 110 -5.22 11.41 5.31
C MET A 110 -4.69 12.86 5.36
N SER A 111 -5.23 13.69 6.24
CA SER A 111 -4.82 15.09 6.39
C SER A 111 -3.39 15.23 6.90
N ASP A 112 -2.92 14.24 7.65
CA ASP A 112 -1.54 14.12 8.13
C ASP A 112 -0.64 13.33 7.15
N ASN A 113 -1.14 13.07 5.93
CA ASN A 113 -0.44 12.37 4.85
C ASN A 113 0.13 11.00 5.28
N ASN A 114 -0.63 10.27 6.09
CA ASN A 114 -0.27 8.95 6.55
C ASN A 114 -0.66 7.87 5.54
N SER A 115 0.30 7.02 5.15
CA SER A 115 0.00 5.80 4.41
C SER A 115 -0.55 4.76 5.38
N SER A 116 -1.67 4.11 5.05
CA SER A 116 -2.36 3.22 5.97
C SER A 116 -3.02 2.05 5.25
N ALA A 117 -3.37 1.00 6.00
CA ALA A 117 -3.99 -0.20 5.46
C ALA A 117 -5.26 -0.56 6.25
N PHE A 118 -5.20 -1.45 7.24
CA PHE A 118 -6.40 -1.85 7.97
C PHE A 118 -7.09 -0.68 8.67
N ASN A 119 -8.39 -0.53 8.41
CA ASN A 119 -9.32 0.32 9.16
C ASN A 119 -10.70 -0.36 9.10
N GLY A 120 -11.22 -0.80 10.25
CA GLY A 120 -12.43 -1.58 10.38
C GLY A 120 -13.73 -0.78 10.16
N ARG A 121 -13.79 0.04 9.13
CA ARG A 121 -14.94 0.91 8.81
C ARG A 121 -15.74 0.42 7.60
N ARG A 122 -17.01 0.81 7.56
CA ARG A 122 -17.85 0.67 6.36
C ARG A 122 -17.40 1.67 5.28
N ILE A 123 -17.81 1.42 4.04
CA ILE A 123 -17.68 2.41 2.96
C ILE A 123 -18.57 3.61 3.30
N THR A 124 -18.05 4.83 3.13
CA THR A 124 -18.78 6.06 3.41
C THR A 124 -20.10 6.09 2.65
N GLY A 125 -21.22 6.20 3.36
CA GLY A 125 -22.56 6.24 2.77
C GLY A 125 -23.12 4.88 2.30
N ALA A 126 -22.43 3.77 2.57
CA ALA A 126 -22.90 2.43 2.23
C ALA A 126 -22.96 1.52 3.45
N SER A 127 -23.78 0.46 3.35
CA SER A 127 -23.89 -0.57 4.37
C SER A 127 -22.80 -1.63 4.24
N SER A 128 -22.03 -1.70 3.15
CA SER A 128 -20.96 -2.67 2.97
C SER A 128 -19.66 -2.26 3.67
N TRP A 129 -18.86 -3.27 4.05
CA TRP A 129 -17.53 -3.06 4.60
C TRP A 129 -16.56 -2.56 3.52
N SER A 130 -15.67 -1.64 3.90
CA SER A 130 -14.55 -1.23 3.05
C SER A 130 -13.53 -2.38 2.91
N LYS A 131 -12.75 -2.42 1.83
CA LYS A 131 -11.64 -3.40 1.72
C LYS A 131 -10.53 -3.17 2.75
N HIS A 132 -10.43 -1.94 3.28
CA HIS A 132 -9.62 -1.66 4.47
C HIS A 132 -10.05 -2.47 5.68
N ALA A 133 -11.36 -2.72 5.86
CA ALA A 133 -11.86 -3.54 6.95
C ALA A 133 -11.52 -5.03 6.79
N TYR A 134 -11.02 -5.43 5.60
CA TYR A 134 -10.47 -6.74 5.34
C TYR A 134 -8.95 -6.82 5.44
N GLY A 135 -8.27 -5.70 5.77
CA GLY A 135 -6.80 -5.63 5.67
C GLY A 135 -6.32 -5.92 4.26
N ALA A 136 -7.15 -5.62 3.25
CA ALA A 136 -7.01 -6.01 1.85
C ALA A 136 -6.82 -4.79 0.92
N ALA A 137 -6.56 -3.63 1.50
CA ALA A 137 -6.30 -2.38 0.81
C ALA A 137 -5.20 -1.58 1.52
N ILE A 138 -4.50 -0.76 0.76
CA ILE A 138 -3.43 0.14 1.21
C ILE A 138 -3.64 1.47 0.52
N ASP A 139 -3.67 2.54 1.31
CA ASP A 139 -3.62 3.92 0.85
C ASP A 139 -2.20 4.46 1.03
N ILE A 140 -1.60 5.04 -0.02
CA ILE A 140 -0.21 5.53 0.00
C ILE A 140 -0.12 7.03 -0.30
N ASN A 141 0.57 7.77 0.58
CA ASN A 141 0.81 9.22 0.47
C ASN A 141 -0.47 10.03 0.09
N PRO A 142 -1.51 10.07 0.93
CA PRO A 142 -2.80 10.72 0.62
C PRO A 142 -2.70 12.15 0.07
N LEU A 143 -1.73 12.94 0.52
CA LEU A 143 -1.52 14.30 0.03
C LEU A 143 -1.08 14.30 -1.44
N GLN A 144 -0.14 13.42 -1.81
CA GLN A 144 0.33 13.28 -3.18
C GLN A 144 -0.72 12.59 -4.08
N ASN A 145 -1.52 11.71 -3.50
CA ASN A 145 -2.43 10.81 -4.20
C ASN A 145 -3.87 10.99 -3.67
N PRO A 146 -4.55 12.09 -4.03
CA PRO A 146 -5.84 12.41 -3.44
C PRO A 146 -6.97 11.47 -3.87
N PHE A 147 -7.99 11.43 -3.01
CA PHE A 147 -9.33 11.00 -3.35
C PHE A 147 -10.09 12.18 -3.98
N LEU A 148 -10.76 11.95 -5.11
CA LEU A 148 -11.62 12.89 -5.81
C LEU A 148 -13.02 12.29 -5.88
N GLY A 149 -13.98 12.92 -5.23
CA GLY A 149 -15.38 12.52 -5.26
C GLY A 149 -16.30 13.65 -5.67
N PHE A 150 -17.60 13.34 -5.71
CA PHE A 150 -18.65 14.30 -6.00
C PHE A 150 -19.73 14.24 -4.93
N ASN A 151 -20.15 15.41 -4.44
CA ASN A 151 -21.31 15.53 -3.58
C ASN A 151 -22.60 15.18 -4.36
N GLN A 152 -23.71 14.96 -3.65
CA GLN A 152 -25.01 14.63 -4.28
C GLN A 152 -25.48 15.69 -5.30
N ASN A 153 -25.05 16.94 -5.15
CA ASN A 153 -25.35 18.04 -6.07
C ASN A 153 -24.37 18.14 -7.26
N GLY A 154 -23.46 17.17 -7.43
CA GLY A 154 -22.45 17.16 -8.50
C GLY A 154 -21.24 18.05 -8.26
N THR A 155 -21.11 18.70 -7.09
CA THR A 155 -19.93 19.50 -6.77
C THR A 155 -18.75 18.59 -6.43
N PRO A 156 -17.59 18.71 -7.11
CA PRO A 156 -16.43 17.90 -6.80
C PRO A 156 -15.84 18.28 -5.44
N TYR A 157 -15.26 17.31 -4.74
CA TYR A 157 -14.49 17.52 -3.53
C TYR A 157 -13.22 16.66 -3.56
N VAL A 158 -12.19 17.11 -2.85
CA VAL A 158 -10.86 16.48 -2.84
C VAL A 158 -10.48 16.19 -1.40
N LEU A 159 -9.99 14.99 -1.13
CA LEU A 159 -9.46 14.60 0.17
C LEU A 159 -8.01 14.09 0.03
N PRO A 160 -7.09 14.53 0.89
CA PRO A 160 -7.21 15.67 1.80
C PRO A 160 -7.36 16.98 1.01
N GLU A 161 -8.02 17.99 1.57
CA GLU A 161 -8.32 19.26 0.87
C GLU A 161 -7.05 19.95 0.35
N LYS A 162 -5.95 19.86 1.10
CA LYS A 162 -4.63 20.41 0.72
C LYS A 162 -4.10 19.85 -0.60
N SER A 163 -4.55 18.67 -1.03
CA SER A 163 -4.13 18.07 -2.30
C SER A 163 -4.67 18.85 -3.50
N ALA A 164 -5.78 19.57 -3.36
CA ALA A 164 -6.45 20.28 -4.44
C ALA A 164 -5.53 21.29 -5.15
N GLU A 165 -4.66 21.95 -4.39
CA GLU A 165 -3.78 23.01 -4.91
C GLU A 165 -2.60 22.48 -5.74
N GLN A 166 -2.13 21.26 -5.44
CA GLN A 166 -0.83 20.79 -5.93
C GLN A 166 -0.86 19.45 -6.67
N TYR A 167 -1.86 18.59 -6.42
CA TYR A 167 -1.79 17.18 -6.81
C TYR A 167 -2.92 16.71 -7.73
N LEU A 168 -3.87 17.59 -8.09
CA LEU A 168 -4.90 17.27 -9.10
C LEU A 168 -4.32 17.12 -10.50
N ASN A 169 -3.40 17.99 -10.91
CA ASN A 169 -2.65 17.80 -12.14
C ASN A 169 -1.73 16.59 -11.94
N ARG A 170 -1.95 15.47 -12.64
CA ARG A 170 -1.17 14.23 -12.49
C ARG A 170 0.13 14.18 -13.30
N THR A 171 0.46 15.21 -14.08
CA THR A 171 1.71 15.26 -14.86
C THR A 171 2.94 15.35 -13.95
N GLU A 172 3.83 14.36 -14.03
CA GLU A 172 5.06 14.28 -13.23
C GLU A 172 6.08 15.38 -13.59
N ILE A 173 6.41 15.50 -14.88
CA ILE A 173 7.38 16.46 -15.41
C ILE A 173 6.63 17.66 -15.97
N ARG A 174 6.81 18.83 -15.34
CA ARG A 174 6.08 20.07 -15.69
C ARG A 174 7.06 21.19 -16.03
N PRO A 175 6.80 22.03 -17.05
CA PRO A 175 7.69 23.13 -17.42
C PRO A 175 7.99 24.06 -16.23
N GLY A 176 9.27 24.29 -15.96
CA GLY A 176 9.73 25.18 -14.88
C GLY A 176 9.40 24.71 -13.46
N LYS A 177 9.08 23.42 -13.25
CA LYS A 177 8.81 22.84 -11.93
C LYS A 177 9.73 21.66 -11.66
N LEU A 178 9.94 21.37 -10.38
CA LEU A 178 10.58 20.12 -9.96
C LEU A 178 9.72 18.92 -10.35
N ILE A 179 10.40 17.80 -10.63
CA ILE A 179 9.77 16.49 -10.81
C ILE A 179 8.97 16.17 -9.55
N ARG A 180 7.70 15.80 -9.73
CA ARG A 180 6.84 15.47 -8.60
C ARG A 180 7.11 14.04 -8.14
N ALA A 181 7.51 13.87 -6.89
CA ALA A 181 7.75 12.57 -6.28
C ALA A 181 6.54 12.07 -5.47
N GLY A 182 6.54 10.78 -5.11
CA GLY A 182 5.52 10.16 -4.24
C GLY A 182 4.17 9.87 -4.90
N MET A 183 4.12 9.92 -6.24
CA MET A 183 2.93 9.72 -7.06
C MET A 183 2.66 8.23 -7.28
N SER A 184 1.43 7.77 -7.03
CA SER A 184 1.07 6.35 -7.10
C SER A 184 1.22 5.75 -8.50
N GLU A 185 1.17 6.57 -9.56
CA GLU A 185 1.43 6.17 -10.95
C GLU A 185 2.81 5.50 -11.13
N LYS A 186 3.80 5.85 -10.30
CA LYS A 186 5.16 5.30 -10.36
C LYS A 186 5.27 3.90 -9.76
N VAL A 187 4.27 3.48 -8.98
CA VAL A 187 4.34 2.26 -8.17
C VAL A 187 3.21 1.28 -8.47
N ILE A 188 2.34 1.59 -9.44
CA ILE A 188 1.21 0.71 -9.82
C ILE A 188 1.68 -0.73 -10.04
N ASP A 189 2.76 -0.92 -10.81
CA ASP A 189 3.24 -2.26 -11.13
C ASP A 189 3.80 -3.01 -9.92
N ILE A 190 4.33 -2.32 -8.90
CA ILE A 190 4.79 -2.94 -7.65
C ILE A 190 3.58 -3.55 -6.91
N PHE A 191 2.48 -2.80 -6.81
CA PHE A 191 1.25 -3.26 -6.15
C PHE A 191 0.57 -4.39 -6.94
N LEU A 192 0.35 -4.21 -8.26
CA LEU A 192 -0.28 -5.22 -9.12
C LEU A 192 0.49 -6.55 -9.11
N SER A 193 1.83 -6.47 -9.19
CA SER A 193 2.74 -7.63 -9.13
C SER A 193 2.69 -8.39 -7.81
N ASN A 194 2.22 -7.75 -6.75
CA ASN A 194 2.06 -8.34 -5.42
C ASN A 194 0.59 -8.65 -5.08
N GLY A 195 -0.28 -8.69 -6.10
CA GLY A 195 -1.67 -9.15 -5.97
C GLY A 195 -2.66 -8.06 -5.54
N PHE A 196 -2.24 -6.80 -5.42
CA PHE A 196 -3.12 -5.65 -5.26
C PHE A 196 -3.61 -5.19 -6.63
N MET A 197 -4.45 -5.99 -7.26
CA MET A 197 -4.79 -5.95 -8.69
C MET A 197 -5.70 -4.78 -9.11
N ARG A 198 -6.19 -4.00 -8.15
CA ARG A 198 -7.04 -2.84 -8.41
C ARG A 198 -6.40 -1.59 -7.84
N TRP A 199 -6.36 -0.55 -8.66
CA TRP A 199 -5.92 0.77 -8.26
C TRP A 199 -7.06 1.78 -8.46
N GLY A 200 -7.36 2.56 -7.43
CA GLY A 200 -8.47 3.51 -7.42
C GLY A 200 -8.32 4.67 -8.41
N GLY A 201 -7.10 4.92 -8.91
CA GLY A 201 -6.85 5.87 -9.98
C GLY A 201 -7.42 5.48 -11.35
N TYR A 202 -7.88 4.23 -11.52
CA TYR A 202 -8.56 3.76 -12.74
C TYR A 202 -10.09 3.86 -12.68
N TRP A 203 -10.67 4.29 -11.56
CA TRP A 203 -12.12 4.43 -11.44
C TRP A 203 -12.63 5.71 -12.10
N ASP A 204 -13.89 5.70 -12.54
CA ASP A 204 -14.55 6.91 -13.05
C ASP A 204 -15.02 7.84 -11.91
N THR A 205 -15.62 7.24 -10.87
CA THR A 205 -16.06 7.98 -9.67
C THR A 205 -16.27 7.03 -8.47
N PRO A 206 -15.82 7.39 -7.26
CA PRO A 206 -14.77 8.40 -7.03
C PRO A 206 -13.46 7.94 -7.66
N ILE A 207 -12.54 8.88 -7.93
CA ILE A 207 -11.16 8.54 -8.33
C ILE A 207 -10.31 8.56 -7.07
N ASP A 208 -9.66 7.46 -6.74
CA ASP A 208 -8.93 7.32 -5.47
C ASP A 208 -7.45 6.98 -5.71
N TYR A 209 -6.62 8.00 -5.94
CA TYR A 209 -5.24 7.79 -6.39
C TYR A 209 -4.35 7.11 -5.35
N GLN A 210 -4.65 7.27 -4.06
CA GLN A 210 -3.91 6.62 -2.96
C GLN A 210 -4.18 5.12 -2.90
N HIS A 211 -5.33 4.68 -3.40
CA HIS A 211 -5.92 3.41 -3.01
C HIS A 211 -5.51 2.24 -3.90
N PHE A 212 -4.92 1.22 -3.29
CA PHE A 212 -4.65 -0.07 -3.91
C PHE A 212 -5.37 -1.17 -3.14
N GLU A 213 -6.06 -2.05 -3.84
CA GLU A 213 -6.80 -3.16 -3.23
C GLU A 213 -6.61 -4.46 -4.01
N VAL A 214 -6.82 -5.60 -3.35
CA VAL A 214 -6.56 -6.92 -3.93
C VAL A 214 -7.44 -7.25 -5.15
N GLY A 215 -8.74 -7.39 -4.92
CA GLY A 215 -9.70 -7.96 -5.86
C GLY A 215 -11.09 -7.90 -5.26
N SER A 216 -12.04 -8.69 -5.76
CA SER A 216 -13.40 -8.72 -5.23
C SER A 216 -13.46 -9.21 -3.78
N VAL A 217 -14.51 -8.81 -3.05
CA VAL A 217 -14.77 -9.35 -1.70
C VAL A 217 -14.97 -10.87 -1.74
N GLY A 218 -15.62 -11.38 -2.78
CA GLY A 218 -15.77 -12.83 -2.98
C GLY A 218 -14.44 -13.57 -3.14
N PHE A 219 -13.45 -12.97 -3.81
CA PHE A 219 -12.10 -13.54 -3.87
C PHE A 219 -11.42 -13.55 -2.49
N ILE A 220 -11.52 -12.46 -1.73
CA ILE A 220 -10.98 -12.38 -0.36
C ILE A 220 -11.63 -13.45 0.54
N GLU A 221 -12.95 -13.57 0.52
CA GLU A 221 -13.69 -14.58 1.28
C GLU A 221 -13.34 -16.00 0.85
N GLY A 222 -13.14 -16.23 -0.46
CA GLY A 222 -12.62 -17.49 -0.98
C GLY A 222 -11.26 -17.86 -0.40
N LEU A 223 -10.33 -16.92 -0.32
CA LEU A 223 -9.03 -17.13 0.33
C LEU A 223 -9.18 -17.42 1.83
N LEU A 224 -10.07 -16.70 2.53
CA LEU A 224 -10.34 -16.90 3.96
C LEU A 224 -10.88 -18.29 4.30
N ASN A 225 -11.56 -18.95 3.36
CA ASN A 225 -12.10 -20.30 3.52
C ASN A 225 -11.06 -21.42 3.33
N ASN A 226 -9.81 -21.06 3.01
CA ASN A 226 -8.72 -22.02 2.81
C ASN A 226 -7.72 -21.99 3.99
N PRO A 227 -6.98 -23.09 4.23
CA PRO A 227 -5.84 -23.06 5.15
C PRO A 227 -4.85 -21.94 4.77
N LEU A 228 -4.31 -21.22 5.76
CA LEU A 228 -3.47 -20.04 5.56
C LEU A 228 -2.32 -20.27 4.55
N SER A 229 -1.67 -21.44 4.60
CA SER A 229 -0.58 -21.78 3.67
C SER A 229 -1.04 -21.88 2.22
N LEU A 230 -2.24 -22.44 1.98
CA LEU A 230 -2.84 -22.53 0.66
C LEU A 230 -3.30 -21.16 0.16
N ALA A 231 -3.98 -20.39 1.02
CA ALA A 231 -4.42 -19.04 0.70
C ALA A 231 -3.25 -18.11 0.33
N ARG A 232 -2.13 -18.17 1.08
CA ARG A 232 -0.90 -17.42 0.76
C ARG A 232 -0.31 -17.84 -0.58
N LYS A 233 -0.29 -19.14 -0.88
CA LYS A 233 0.20 -19.66 -2.16
C LYS A 233 -0.68 -19.19 -3.32
N GLU A 234 -1.99 -19.23 -3.17
CA GLU A 234 -2.93 -18.75 -4.17
C GLU A 234 -2.80 -17.25 -4.39
N PHE A 235 -2.73 -16.44 -3.33
CA PHE A 235 -2.54 -15.00 -3.45
C PHE A 235 -1.19 -14.64 -4.09
N LYS A 236 -0.13 -15.38 -3.79
CA LYS A 236 1.15 -15.24 -4.52
C LYS A 236 0.99 -15.52 -6.00
N HIS A 237 0.31 -16.62 -6.35
CA HIS A 237 0.10 -16.99 -7.73
C HIS A 237 -0.73 -15.95 -8.50
N TYR A 238 -1.66 -15.28 -7.84
CA TYR A 238 -2.44 -14.16 -8.40
C TYR A 238 -1.54 -13.02 -8.87
N GLY A 239 -0.59 -12.57 -8.04
CA GLY A 239 0.42 -11.57 -8.45
C GLY A 239 1.43 -12.09 -9.48
N ASP A 240 1.87 -13.35 -9.36
CA ASP A 240 2.76 -13.99 -10.34
C ASP A 240 2.12 -14.06 -11.75
N GLY A 241 0.80 -14.25 -11.83
CA GLY A 241 0.05 -14.22 -13.08
C GLY A 241 0.11 -12.86 -13.79
N TYR A 242 0.04 -11.77 -13.03
CA TYR A 242 0.26 -10.42 -13.54
C TYR A 242 1.70 -10.23 -14.03
N LYS A 243 2.71 -10.59 -13.21
CA LYS A 243 4.13 -10.52 -13.58
C LYS A 243 4.42 -11.24 -14.90
N ALA A 244 3.89 -12.46 -15.04
CA ALA A 244 4.07 -13.26 -16.25
C ALA A 244 3.42 -12.60 -17.48
N CYS A 245 2.26 -11.96 -17.31
CA CYS A 245 1.58 -11.24 -18.37
C CYS A 245 2.35 -9.99 -18.83
N MET A 246 2.97 -9.26 -17.88
CA MET A 246 3.75 -8.05 -18.17
C MET A 246 5.13 -8.29 -18.81
N LYS A 247 5.56 -9.56 -18.99
CA LYS A 247 6.92 -9.92 -19.43
C LYS A 247 7.40 -9.20 -20.71
N ASN A 248 6.48 -8.88 -21.62
CA ASN A 248 6.80 -8.25 -22.90
C ASN A 248 6.40 -6.76 -22.95
N ALA A 249 6.09 -6.15 -21.81
CA ALA A 249 5.79 -4.73 -21.75
C ALA A 249 7.03 -3.88 -22.03
N THR A 250 6.83 -2.84 -22.83
CA THR A 250 7.84 -1.81 -23.14
C THR A 250 7.33 -0.45 -22.68
N PRO A 251 8.20 0.56 -22.53
CA PRO A 251 7.76 1.90 -22.14
C PRO A 251 6.65 2.48 -23.04
N ASP A 252 6.64 2.16 -24.33
CA ASP A 252 5.68 2.69 -25.30
C ASP A 252 4.28 2.07 -25.21
N ASN A 253 4.16 0.88 -24.60
CA ASN A 253 2.89 0.14 -24.55
C ASN A 253 2.51 -0.33 -23.13
N ILE A 254 3.25 0.12 -22.11
CA ILE A 254 3.12 -0.36 -20.74
C ILE A 254 1.70 -0.22 -20.21
N ASP A 255 1.05 0.91 -20.46
CA ASP A 255 -0.31 1.16 -19.97
C ASP A 255 -1.34 0.25 -20.63
N SER A 256 -1.22 0.01 -21.94
CA SER A 256 -2.12 -0.90 -22.66
C SER A 256 -1.93 -2.36 -22.24
N ILE A 257 -0.69 -2.79 -22.05
CA ILE A 257 -0.42 -4.16 -21.60
C ILE A 257 -0.86 -4.32 -20.14
N ARG A 258 -0.59 -3.33 -19.29
CA ARG A 258 -1.07 -3.31 -17.89
C ARG A 258 -2.59 -3.48 -17.82
N ALA A 259 -3.35 -2.68 -18.58
CA ALA A 259 -4.81 -2.78 -18.61
C ALA A 259 -5.27 -4.20 -18.96
N LYS A 260 -4.75 -4.78 -20.05
CA LYS A 260 -5.07 -6.16 -20.48
C LYS A 260 -4.66 -7.20 -19.44
N CYS A 261 -3.52 -7.02 -18.78
CA CYS A 261 -3.02 -7.94 -17.78
C CYS A 261 -3.85 -7.89 -16.49
N VAL A 262 -4.31 -6.71 -16.08
CA VAL A 262 -5.26 -6.57 -14.98
C VAL A 262 -6.58 -7.24 -15.34
N GLU A 263 -7.19 -6.91 -16.47
CA GLU A 263 -8.47 -7.50 -16.93
C GLU A 263 -8.41 -9.03 -17.01
N LYS A 264 -7.28 -9.59 -17.46
CA LYS A 264 -7.09 -11.04 -17.58
C LYS A 264 -7.01 -11.73 -16.23
N ASN A 265 -6.39 -11.09 -15.23
CA ASN A 265 -6.07 -11.76 -13.97
C ASN A 265 -7.11 -11.48 -12.88
N ILE A 266 -7.71 -10.29 -12.87
CA ILE A 266 -8.55 -9.78 -11.78
C ILE A 266 -9.65 -10.77 -11.38
N ARG A 267 -9.76 -11.02 -10.07
CA ARG A 267 -10.77 -11.90 -9.45
C ARG A 267 -11.63 -11.12 -8.48
#